data_AF-A0A1I2RSN1-F1
#
_entry.id   AF-A0A1I2RSN1-F1
#
_cell.length_a   1.000
_cell.length_b   1.000
_cell.length_c   1.000
_cell.angle_alpha   90.00
_cell.angle_beta   90.00
_cell.angle_gamma   90.00
#
_symmetry.space_group_name_H-M   'P 1'
#
loop_
_entity.id
_entity.type
_entity.pdbx_description
1 polymer ?
#
loop_
_entity_poly.entity_id
_entity_poly.type
_entity_poly.pdbx_seq_one_letter_code
_entity_poly.pdbx_strand_id
1 'polypeptide(L)'
;MKNWQKITGIIVLAGLSITGLMTWLNAFVDMKYMVEPHAGMNDDLWGLVHEYYLIVTSLSVALGISIALCIFLFICLWREKDGIKE
;
A
#
# COMPACT_ATOMS: atom_id res chain seq x y z
N MET A 1 -3.52 -25.09 -1.92
CA MET A 1 -3.48 -24.86 -3.38
C MET A 1 -2.53 -25.80 -4.14
N LYS A 2 -2.61 -25.91 -5.47
CA LYS A 2 -1.56 -26.56 -6.30
C LYS A 2 -0.26 -25.74 -6.22
N ASN A 3 0.91 -26.36 -6.41
CA ASN A 3 2.20 -25.65 -6.30
C ASN A 3 2.30 -24.45 -7.27
N TRP A 4 1.75 -24.58 -8.49
CA TRP A 4 1.68 -23.50 -9.46
C TRP A 4 0.87 -22.29 -8.98
N GLN A 5 -0.27 -22.49 -8.32
CA GLN A 5 -1.09 -21.40 -7.76
C GLN A 5 -0.39 -20.67 -6.62
N LYS A 6 0.44 -21.37 -5.82
CA LYS A 6 1.25 -20.74 -4.77
C LYS A 6 2.29 -19.79 -5.38
N ILE A 7 2.99 -20.25 -6.42
CA ILE A 7 4.00 -19.44 -7.13
C ILE A 7 3.32 -18.20 -7.76
N THR A 8 2.20 -18.38 -8.47
CA THR A 8 1.46 -17.26 -9.05
C THR A 8 0.99 -16.26 -7.99
N GLY A 9 0.47 -16.74 -6.84
CA GLY A 9 0.03 -15.85 -5.77
C GLY A 9 1.16 -15.03 -5.15
N ILE A 10 2.36 -15.62 -4.99
CA ILE A 10 3.54 -14.88 -4.51
C ILE A 10 3.98 -13.82 -5.53
N ILE A 11 3.98 -14.15 -6.82
CA ILE A 11 4.35 -13.20 -7.88
C ILE A 11 3.38 -12.01 -7.90
N VAL A 12 2.07 -12.28 -7.81
CA VAL A 12 1.05 -11.22 -7.78
C VAL A 12 1.21 -10.37 -6.52
N LEU A 13 1.42 -10.97 -5.35
CA LEU A 13 1.60 -10.24 -4.09
C LEU A 13 2.88 -9.37 -4.10
N ALA A 14 3.97 -9.88 -4.66
CA ALA A 14 5.20 -9.12 -4.84
C ALA A 14 4.98 -7.96 -5.82
N GLY A 15 4.32 -8.19 -6.96
CA GLY A 15 3.99 -7.16 -7.93
C GLY A 15 3.13 -6.04 -7.32
N LEU A 16 2.08 -6.40 -6.60
CA LEU A 16 1.16 -5.46 -5.94
C LEU A 16 1.89 -4.62 -4.88
N SER A 17 2.77 -5.25 -4.10
CA SER A 17 3.59 -4.57 -3.09
C SER A 17 4.56 -3.58 -3.74
N ILE A 18 5.21 -3.95 -4.85
CA ILE A 18 6.12 -3.05 -5.59
C ILE A 18 5.35 -1.85 -6.14
N THR A 19 4.22 -2.07 -6.83
CA THR A 19 3.41 -0.97 -7.37
C THR A 19 2.87 -0.06 -6.27
N GLY A 20 2.50 -0.64 -5.12
CA GLY A 20 2.04 0.11 -3.96
C GLY A 20 3.15 0.98 -3.35
N LEU A 21 4.33 0.41 -3.15
CA LEU A 21 5.50 1.15 -2.66
C LEU A 21 5.91 2.27 -3.61
N MET A 22 5.86 2.03 -4.92
CA MET A 22 6.21 3.02 -5.94
C MET A 22 5.22 4.19 -5.93
N THR A 23 3.93 3.90 -5.76
CA THR A 23 2.87 4.93 -5.61
C THR A 23 3.07 5.73 -4.32
N TRP A 24 3.38 5.05 -3.22
CA TRP A 24 3.65 5.69 -1.93
C TRP A 24 4.87 6.61 -1.98
N LEU A 25 5.99 6.13 -2.56
CA LEU A 25 7.19 6.93 -2.75
C LEU A 25 6.91 8.17 -3.60
N ASN A 26 6.14 8.02 -4.69
CA ASN A 26 5.81 9.14 -5.54
C ASN A 26 4.99 10.20 -4.79
N ALA A 27 3.96 9.77 -4.04
CA ALA A 27 3.15 10.67 -3.22
C ALA A 27 3.96 11.35 -2.10
N PHE A 28 4.92 10.65 -1.52
CA PHE A 28 5.81 11.20 -0.49
C PHE A 28 6.79 12.24 -1.04
N VAL A 29 7.38 11.96 -2.21
CA VAL A 29 8.26 12.90 -2.92
C VAL A 29 7.47 14.14 -3.34
N ASP A 30 6.28 13.95 -3.88
CA ASP A 30 5.39 15.04 -4.30
C ASP A 30 5.03 15.96 -3.12
N MET A 31 4.66 15.37 -1.97
CA MET A 31 4.42 16.11 -0.74
C MET A 31 5.65 16.94 -0.32
N LYS A 32 6.83 16.32 -0.29
CA LYS A 32 8.05 16.94 0.23
C LYS A 32 8.62 18.03 -0.66
N TYR A 33 8.51 17.88 -1.98
CA TYR A 33 9.18 18.78 -2.93
C TYR A 33 8.23 19.69 -3.69
N MET A 34 6.94 19.34 -3.82
CA MET A 34 5.95 20.19 -4.47
C MET A 34 5.04 20.90 -3.48
N VAL A 35 4.68 20.27 -2.36
CA VAL A 35 3.67 20.83 -1.44
C VAL A 35 4.29 21.60 -0.27
N GLU A 36 5.22 20.99 0.48
CA GLU A 36 5.90 21.63 1.62
C GLU A 36 6.55 22.99 1.34
N PRO A 37 7.28 23.22 0.23
CA PRO A 37 7.95 24.51 0.00
C PRO A 37 6.96 25.68 -0.21
N HIS A 38 5.70 25.39 -0.51
CA HIS A 38 4.68 26.41 -0.70
C HIS A 38 3.87 26.70 0.58
N ALA A 39 4.02 25.88 1.62
CA ALA A 39 3.29 26.03 2.88
C ALA A 39 3.56 27.36 3.60
N GLY A 40 4.76 27.95 3.44
CA GLY A 40 5.14 29.20 4.10
C GLY A 40 4.73 30.48 3.35
N MET A 41 4.07 30.36 2.19
CA MET A 41 3.81 31.49 1.30
C MET A 41 2.49 32.22 1.57
N ASN A 42 1.45 31.52 2.02
CA ASN A 42 0.11 32.05 2.31
C ASN A 42 -0.63 31.15 3.32
N ASP A 43 -1.43 31.75 4.22
CA ASP A 43 -2.19 31.00 5.24
C ASP A 43 -3.23 30.02 4.64
N ASP A 44 -3.85 30.37 3.52
CA ASP A 44 -4.77 29.47 2.79
C ASP A 44 -4.07 28.24 2.20
N LEU A 45 -2.78 28.37 1.86
CA LEU A 45 -1.99 27.29 1.27
C LEU A 45 -1.51 26.28 2.32
N TRP A 46 -1.46 26.72 3.59
CA TRP A 46 -1.19 25.86 4.75
C TRP A 46 -2.30 24.82 4.95
N GLY A 47 -3.56 25.20 4.74
CA GLY A 47 -4.69 24.28 4.77
C GLY A 47 -4.58 23.18 3.73
N LEU A 48 -4.16 23.53 2.50
CA LEU A 48 -3.95 22.59 1.41
C LEU A 48 -2.82 21.59 1.72
N VAL A 49 -1.74 22.05 2.34
CA VAL A 49 -0.60 21.21 2.75
C VAL A 49 -1.03 20.19 3.79
N HIS A 50 -1.82 20.62 4.78
CA HIS A 50 -2.34 19.72 5.81
C HIS A 50 -3.28 18.65 5.24
N GLU A 51 -4.15 19.03 4.30
CA GLU A 51 -5.03 18.09 3.60
C GLU A 51 -4.21 17.07 2.79
N TYR A 52 -3.16 17.53 2.10
CA TYR A 52 -2.27 16.64 1.34
C TYR A 52 -1.54 15.65 2.26
N TYR A 53 -1.07 16.11 3.42
CA TYR A 53 -0.48 15.25 4.45
C TYR A 53 -1.46 14.16 4.93
N LEU A 54 -2.73 14.51 5.11
CA LEU A 54 -3.78 13.55 5.46
C LEU A 54 -3.99 12.53 4.33
N ILE A 55 -4.03 12.97 3.07
CA ILE A 55 -4.16 12.08 1.91
C ILE A 55 -2.99 11.08 1.84
N VAL A 56 -1.74 11.55 1.96
CA VAL A 56 -0.55 10.69 1.94
C VAL A 56 -0.56 9.71 3.12
N THR A 57 -0.97 10.17 4.30
CA THR A 57 -1.10 9.32 5.49
C THR A 57 -2.18 8.25 5.30
N SER A 58 -3.36 8.62 4.81
CA SER A 58 -4.44 7.69 4.50
C SER A 58 -4.05 6.69 3.42
N LEU A 59 -3.32 7.12 2.38
CA LEU A 59 -2.75 6.25 1.35
C LEU A 59 -1.79 5.22 1.95
N SER A 60 -0.93 5.65 2.88
CA SER A 60 0.01 4.78 3.60
C SER A 60 -0.72 3.69 4.38
N VAL A 61 -1.74 4.09 5.15
CA VAL A 61 -2.56 3.17 5.96
C VAL A 61 -3.32 2.20 5.06
N ALA A 62 -3.94 2.71 3.98
CA ALA A 62 -4.67 1.88 3.03
C ALA A 62 -3.77 0.82 2.39
N LEU A 63 -2.56 1.19 1.95
CA LEU A 63 -1.58 0.23 1.42
C LEU A 63 -1.18 -0.82 2.46
N GLY A 64 -0.91 -0.40 3.69
CA GLY A 64 -0.58 -1.30 4.79
C GLY A 64 -1.68 -2.33 5.06
N ILE A 65 -2.94 -1.87 5.16
CA ILE A 65 -4.11 -2.75 5.36
C ILE A 65 -4.29 -3.69 4.16
N SER A 66 -4.14 -3.17 2.94
CA SER A 66 -4.28 -3.97 1.71
C SER A 66 -3.28 -5.12 1.67
N ILE A 67 -2.00 -4.83 1.95
CA ILE A 67 -0.94 -5.84 1.99
C ILE A 67 -1.19 -6.84 3.11
N ALA A 68 -1.58 -6.38 4.30
CA ALA A 68 -1.90 -7.23 5.44
C ALA A 68 -3.06 -8.20 5.12
N LEU A 69 -4.13 -7.71 4.48
CA LEU A 69 -5.26 -8.54 4.04
C LEU A 69 -4.84 -9.54 2.96
N CYS A 70 -4.05 -9.13 1.98
CA CYS A 70 -3.52 -10.04 0.96
C CYS A 70 -2.69 -11.17 1.59
N ILE A 71 -1.81 -10.86 2.54
CA ILE A 71 -1.01 -11.86 3.27
C ILE A 71 -1.92 -12.78 4.09
N PHE A 72 -2.88 -12.22 4.83
CA PHE A 72 -3.82 -12.99 5.64
C PHE A 72 -4.63 -13.99 4.79
N LEU A 73 -5.24 -13.52 3.71
CA LEU A 73 -5.99 -14.36 2.77
C LEU A 73 -5.09 -15.43 2.15
N PHE A 74 -3.86 -15.07 1.77
CA PHE A 74 -2.89 -16.01 1.22
C PHE A 74 -2.55 -17.13 2.22
N ILE A 75 -2.35 -16.80 3.50
CA ILE A 75 -2.11 -17.78 4.57
C ILE A 75 -3.35 -18.66 4.81
N CYS A 76 -4.55 -18.08 4.86
CA CYS A 76 -5.80 -18.82 5.03
C CYS A 76 -6.01 -19.84 3.90
N LEU A 77 -5.89 -19.41 2.63
CA LEU A 77 -5.99 -20.30 1.45
C LEU A 77 -4.89 -21.37 1.41
N TRP A 78 -3.74 -21.09 2.02
CA TRP A 78 -2.67 -22.06 2.13
C TRP A 78 -3.05 -23.16 3.12
N ARG A 79 -3.53 -22.78 4.31
CA ARG A 79 -3.93 -23.70 5.40
C ARG A 79 -5.12 -24.58 5.04
N GLU A 80 -6.14 -24.05 4.37
CA GLU A 80 -7.35 -24.80 4.00
C GLU A 80 -7.02 -26.06 3.18
N LYS A 81 -6.01 -26.00 2.31
CA LYS A 81 -5.63 -27.14 1.47
C LYS A 81 -4.71 -28.16 2.16
N ASP A 82 -4.09 -27.79 3.27
CA ASP A 82 -3.33 -28.73 4.10
C ASP A 82 -4.24 -29.49 5.08
N GLY A 83 -5.46 -28.96 5.35
CA GLY A 83 -6.52 -29.62 6.12
C GLY A 83 -7.45 -30.55 5.31
N ILE A 84 -7.48 -30.46 3.97
CA ILE A 84 -8.18 -31.42 3.11
C ILE A 84 -7.22 -32.58 2.80
N LYS A 85 -6.94 -33.37 3.83
CA LYS A 85 -6.37 -34.72 3.76
C LYS A 85 -7.17 -35.60 4.74
N GLU A 86 -8.46 -35.74 4.46
CA GLU A 86 -9.26 -36.88 4.92
C GLU A 86 -9.61 -37.74 3.71
#